data_AF-A0A9D1SEE4-F1
#
_entry.id   AF-A0A9D1SEE4-F1
#
_cell.length_a   1.000
_cell.length_b   1.000
_cell.length_c   1.000
_cell.angle_alpha   90.00
_cell.angle_beta   90.00
_cell.angle_gamma   90.00
#
_symmetry.space_group_name_H-M   'P 1'
#
loop_
_entity.id
_entity.type
_entity.pdbx_description
1 polymer ?
#
loop_
_entity_poly.entity_id
_entity_poly.type
_entity_poly.pdbx_seq_one_letter_code
_entity_poly.pdbx_strand_id
1 'polypeptide(L)'
;MKVKRIAALAAAFTLIRGAAALGDGIPGHKGTALDGFELGTKSLAKRVINYSEIFKDAGRQYGIDPNILAAICMQESSGINYSYREDGSAYPAWGIMQIEYTHEKAFAEFGRKRTGVAWTLSDRLDPEKAVPYAAYLLSESLYRYDGDYVKMIQAYNFGDVVLNRIIAAAGDNWLNERINAAKYADNWKYNKYGDALYAERVLSYYSSALDNVSAAVEVDGKAVKFEDQYPIIEDGRTLIPIRALSEALGAEVEWDGTLRCVYINKDGTSIELTIGKSDAYIDGMAYELDVAADIINDRTMVPLRFAAEALGCEVEWDGDARTVVIEK
;
A
#
# COMPACT_ATOMS: atom_id res chain seq x y z
N MET A 1 16.16 -3.07 -24.48
CA MET A 1 17.34 -3.08 -23.58
C MET A 1 16.96 -3.04 -22.09
N LYS A 2 15.81 -3.63 -21.69
CA LYS A 2 15.32 -3.75 -20.30
C LYS A 2 15.52 -5.15 -19.68
N VAL A 3 15.80 -6.16 -20.51
CA VAL A 3 15.78 -7.61 -20.18
C VAL A 3 17.01 -8.11 -19.36
N LYS A 4 17.94 -7.23 -18.96
CA LYS A 4 19.16 -7.63 -18.21
C LYS A 4 19.22 -7.16 -16.76
N ARG A 5 18.17 -6.50 -16.23
CA ARG A 5 18.24 -5.78 -14.94
C ARG A 5 17.80 -6.55 -13.69
N ILE A 6 17.23 -7.76 -13.80
CA ILE A 6 16.47 -8.37 -12.67
C ILE A 6 17.09 -9.66 -12.11
N ALA A 7 18.18 -10.18 -12.69
CA ALA A 7 18.81 -11.40 -12.18
C ALA A 7 19.42 -11.28 -10.75
N ALA A 8 19.55 -10.06 -10.21
CA ALA A 8 20.21 -9.81 -8.92
C ALA A 8 19.25 -9.69 -7.70
N LEU A 9 17.95 -9.43 -7.89
CA LEU A 9 17.00 -9.38 -6.77
C LEU A 9 16.49 -10.77 -6.39
N ALA A 10 16.35 -11.67 -7.38
CA ALA A 10 15.92 -13.05 -7.16
C ALA A 10 16.88 -13.84 -6.26
N ALA A 11 18.19 -13.53 -6.29
CA ALA A 11 19.24 -14.26 -5.59
C ALA A 11 19.28 -14.02 -4.06
N ALA A 12 18.84 -12.86 -3.58
CA ALA A 12 18.78 -12.56 -2.14
C ALA A 12 17.56 -13.21 -1.46
N PHE A 13 16.50 -13.49 -2.23
CA PHE A 13 15.25 -14.08 -1.75
C PHE A 13 15.01 -15.54 -2.19
N THR A 14 15.94 -16.19 -2.91
CA THR A 14 15.77 -17.59 -3.37
C THR A 14 15.69 -18.61 -2.23
N LEU A 15 15.86 -18.20 -0.98
CA LEU A 15 15.61 -19.06 0.19
C LEU A 15 14.15 -19.07 0.65
N ILE A 16 13.25 -18.31 0.01
CA ILE A 16 11.81 -18.33 0.31
C ILE A 16 11.00 -18.49 -0.99
N ARG A 17 10.82 -19.77 -1.36
CA ARG A 17 9.86 -20.35 -2.32
C ARG A 17 10.20 -20.38 -3.81
N GLY A 18 9.85 -21.54 -4.37
CA GLY A 18 10.13 -21.98 -5.72
C GLY A 18 9.27 -21.32 -6.78
N ALA A 19 9.76 -21.47 -8.00
CA ALA A 19 9.25 -20.92 -9.24
C ALA A 19 7.77 -21.19 -9.51
N ALA A 20 7.08 -20.17 -10.03
CA ALA A 20 6.14 -20.35 -11.13
C ALA A 20 6.01 -19.02 -11.90
N ALA A 21 6.35 -19.07 -13.18
CA ALA A 21 5.88 -18.11 -14.17
C ALA A 21 4.64 -18.70 -14.85
N LEU A 22 3.68 -17.84 -15.22
CA LEU A 22 2.86 -17.83 -16.45
C LEU A 22 1.45 -17.25 -16.19
N GLY A 23 1.09 -16.24 -16.99
CA GLY A 23 -0.20 -16.12 -17.69
C GLY A 23 -1.48 -15.89 -16.89
N ASP A 24 -2.24 -14.89 -17.32
CA ASP A 24 -3.58 -14.49 -16.88
C ASP A 24 -3.65 -13.93 -15.45
N GLY A 25 -4.59 -13.01 -15.18
CA GLY A 25 -4.68 -12.31 -13.89
C GLY A 25 -4.64 -13.30 -12.71
N ILE A 26 -3.85 -12.98 -11.68
CA ILE A 26 -3.32 -13.93 -10.68
C ILE A 26 -4.25 -15.14 -10.42
N PRO A 27 -4.05 -16.30 -11.08
CA PRO A 27 -4.86 -17.49 -10.88
C PRO A 27 -4.39 -18.23 -9.61
N GLY A 28 -5.31 -18.49 -8.67
CA GLY A 28 -5.05 -19.36 -7.52
C GLY A 28 -4.42 -18.70 -6.28
N HIS A 29 -4.45 -17.37 -6.18
CA HIS A 29 -3.96 -16.66 -5.00
C HIS A 29 -4.94 -16.76 -3.83
N LYS A 30 -4.52 -17.37 -2.72
CA LYS A 30 -5.23 -17.21 -1.44
C LYS A 30 -4.72 -15.94 -0.80
N GLY A 31 -5.45 -14.83 -0.95
CA GLY A 31 -5.17 -13.63 -0.19
C GLY A 31 -5.05 -13.96 1.29
N THR A 32 -4.19 -13.27 2.03
CA THR A 32 -4.45 -13.14 3.47
C THR A 32 -5.70 -12.30 3.54
N ALA A 33 -6.84 -12.95 3.73
CA ALA A 33 -8.11 -12.27 3.90
C ALA A 33 -7.90 -11.16 4.92
N LEU A 34 -8.45 -9.98 4.66
CA LEU A 34 -8.59 -8.90 5.64
C LEU A 34 -9.26 -9.41 6.94
N ASP A 35 -9.85 -10.61 6.88
CA ASP A 35 -10.60 -11.28 7.91
C ASP A 35 -9.80 -12.36 8.69
N GLY A 36 -8.50 -12.60 8.39
CA GLY A 36 -7.70 -13.72 8.95
C GLY A 36 -6.20 -13.46 9.19
N PHE A 37 -5.87 -12.54 10.09
CA PHE A 37 -4.51 -12.07 10.42
C PHE A 37 -3.55 -13.18 10.92
N GLU A 38 -2.48 -13.48 10.17
CA GLU A 38 -1.50 -14.53 10.52
C GLU A 38 -0.04 -14.10 10.18
N LEU A 39 0.80 -13.80 11.17
CA LEU A 39 2.21 -13.38 10.99
C LEU A 39 3.24 -14.52 11.17
N GLY A 40 4.40 -14.38 10.53
CA GLY A 40 5.36 -15.47 10.24
C GLY A 40 6.56 -15.62 11.17
N THR A 41 7.06 -16.86 11.26
CA THR A 41 8.26 -17.44 11.94
C THR A 41 8.64 -17.00 13.37
N LYS A 42 8.15 -15.87 13.87
CA LYS A 42 8.25 -15.40 15.25
C LYS A 42 6.85 -15.01 15.72
N SER A 43 6.40 -15.56 16.84
CA SER A 43 5.12 -15.17 17.43
C SER A 43 5.11 -13.66 17.65
N LEU A 44 4.10 -12.98 17.11
CA LEU A 44 3.91 -11.57 17.40
C LEU A 44 3.86 -11.34 18.91
N ALA A 45 4.39 -10.20 19.37
CA ALA A 45 4.08 -9.72 20.70
C ALA A 45 2.56 -9.56 20.78
N LYS A 46 1.93 -10.13 21.82
CA LYS A 46 0.47 -10.03 22.06
C LYS A 46 -0.06 -8.59 21.91
N ARG A 47 0.77 -7.59 22.24
CA ARG A 47 0.48 -6.17 22.06
C ARG A 47 0.21 -5.79 20.60
N VAL A 48 1.01 -6.28 19.65
CA VAL A 48 0.82 -5.98 18.21
C VAL A 48 -0.49 -6.59 17.72
N ILE A 49 -0.79 -7.83 18.13
CA ILE A 49 -2.05 -8.50 17.79
C ILE A 49 -3.27 -7.68 18.26
N ASN A 50 -3.18 -7.03 19.43
CA ASN A 50 -4.28 -6.22 19.95
C ASN A 50 -4.60 -4.97 19.08
N TYR A 51 -3.74 -4.59 18.13
CA TYR A 51 -3.97 -3.51 17.19
C TYR A 51 -4.45 -4.00 15.81
N SER A 52 -4.82 -5.28 15.67
CA SER A 52 -5.17 -5.90 14.37
C SER A 52 -6.24 -5.14 13.60
N GLU A 53 -7.30 -4.70 14.27
CA GLU A 53 -8.41 -4.00 13.61
C GLU A 53 -7.96 -2.63 13.08
N ILE A 54 -7.15 -1.89 13.84
CA ILE A 54 -6.60 -0.61 13.39
C ILE A 54 -5.69 -0.81 12.16
N PHE A 55 -4.90 -1.89 12.13
CA PHE A 55 -4.09 -2.22 10.95
C PHE A 55 -4.96 -2.56 9.74
N LYS A 56 -6.02 -3.36 9.93
CA LYS A 56 -6.96 -3.72 8.86
C LYS A 56 -7.68 -2.49 8.30
N ASP A 57 -8.17 -1.62 9.17
CA ASP A 57 -8.90 -0.41 8.77
C ASP A 57 -7.99 0.56 8.03
N ALA A 58 -6.79 0.81 8.55
CA ALA A 58 -5.79 1.62 7.87
C ALA A 58 -5.34 0.99 6.54
N GLY A 59 -5.16 -0.33 6.52
CA GLY A 59 -4.81 -1.08 5.31
C GLY A 59 -5.88 -0.97 4.23
N ARG A 60 -7.15 -1.19 4.60
CA ARG A 60 -8.33 -1.00 3.73
C ARG A 60 -8.42 0.43 3.20
N GLN A 61 -8.10 1.43 4.02
CA GLN A 61 -8.19 2.82 3.59
C GLN A 61 -7.07 3.23 2.63
N TYR A 62 -5.83 2.84 2.94
CA TYR A 62 -4.65 3.35 2.25
C TYR A 62 -4.05 2.34 1.27
N GLY A 63 -4.69 1.19 1.05
CA GLY A 63 -4.17 0.17 0.13
C GLY A 63 -2.86 -0.42 0.64
N ILE A 64 -2.73 -0.62 1.95
CA ILE A 64 -1.54 -1.27 2.53
C ILE A 64 -1.96 -2.60 3.12
N ASP A 65 -1.14 -3.62 2.91
CA ASP A 65 -1.38 -4.91 3.57
C ASP A 65 -1.28 -4.71 5.10
N PRO A 66 -2.34 -5.02 5.88
CA PRO A 66 -2.33 -4.87 7.33
C PRO A 66 -1.22 -5.68 8.02
N ASN A 67 -0.78 -6.78 7.43
CA ASN A 67 0.33 -7.58 7.95
C ASN A 67 1.68 -6.85 7.80
N ILE A 68 1.85 -6.00 6.78
CA ILE A 68 3.03 -5.14 6.65
C ILE A 68 3.02 -4.05 7.72
N LEU A 69 1.86 -3.43 7.99
CA LEU A 69 1.71 -2.46 9.09
C LEU A 69 2.07 -3.09 10.43
N ALA A 70 1.59 -4.31 10.68
CA ALA A 70 1.91 -5.04 11.90
C ALA A 70 3.39 -5.45 11.98
N ALA A 71 4.01 -5.84 10.87
CA ALA A 71 5.43 -6.17 10.81
C ALA A 71 6.32 -4.95 11.08
N ILE A 72 5.94 -3.78 10.56
CA ILE A 72 6.59 -2.50 10.87
C ILE A 72 6.41 -2.17 12.36
N CYS A 73 5.19 -2.23 12.90
CA CYS A 73 4.94 -2.03 14.34
C CYS A 73 5.76 -2.98 15.23
N MET A 74 5.88 -4.25 14.83
CA MET A 74 6.70 -5.23 15.50
C MET A 74 8.18 -4.82 15.50
N GLN A 75 8.71 -4.44 14.34
CA GLN A 75 10.11 -4.04 14.17
C GLN A 75 10.43 -2.73 14.91
N GLU A 76 9.49 -1.78 14.92
CA GLU A 76 9.67 -0.45 15.48
C GLU A 76 9.56 -0.43 17.00
N SER A 77 8.56 -1.13 17.57
CA SER A 77 8.25 -1.00 18.99
C SER A 77 7.87 -2.31 19.68
N SER A 78 7.72 -3.41 18.94
CA SER A 78 7.08 -4.63 19.45
C SER A 78 5.72 -4.34 20.11
N GLY A 79 5.01 -3.34 19.57
CA GLY A 79 3.72 -2.84 20.06
C GLY A 79 3.78 -2.08 21.39
N ILE A 80 4.96 -1.66 21.86
CA ILE A 80 5.08 -0.87 23.09
C ILE A 80 4.89 0.61 22.75
N ASN A 81 3.91 1.24 23.40
CA ASN A 81 3.60 2.64 23.19
C ASN A 81 4.39 3.53 24.18
N TYR A 82 5.52 4.09 23.77
CA TYR A 82 6.39 4.92 24.62
C TYR A 82 6.85 6.21 23.93
N SER A 83 7.29 7.17 24.76
CA SER A 83 7.95 8.42 24.35
C SER A 83 9.31 8.66 25.01
N TYR A 84 9.71 7.83 25.98
CA TYR A 84 10.95 8.00 26.78
C TYR A 84 11.82 6.75 26.80
N ARG A 85 13.14 6.96 26.82
CA ARG A 85 14.19 5.96 27.04
C ARG A 85 14.26 5.54 28.51
N GLU A 86 14.93 4.43 28.78
CA GLU A 86 15.21 3.97 30.15
C GLU A 86 15.95 5.01 31.00
N ASP A 87 16.74 5.89 30.37
CA ASP A 87 17.47 6.98 31.00
C ASP A 87 16.62 8.26 31.22
N GLY A 88 15.33 8.22 30.89
CA GLY A 88 14.41 9.34 31.03
C GLY A 88 14.48 10.39 29.91
N SER A 89 15.40 10.25 28.94
CA SER A 89 15.45 11.14 27.78
C SER A 89 14.35 10.80 26.75
N ALA A 90 13.84 11.80 26.04
CA ALA A 90 12.82 11.58 25.02
C ALA A 90 13.40 10.83 23.80
N TYR A 91 12.65 9.87 23.24
CA TYR A 91 12.96 9.34 21.92
C TYR A 91 12.60 10.39 20.84
N PRO A 92 13.33 10.48 19.72
CA PRO A 92 12.92 11.34 18.59
C PRO A 92 11.63 10.82 17.92
N ALA A 93 11.44 9.51 17.95
CA ALA A 93 10.31 8.75 17.45
C ALA A 93 9.43 8.24 18.60
N TRP A 94 8.12 8.45 18.54
CA TRP A 94 7.19 8.00 19.60
C TRP A 94 6.11 7.08 19.08
N GLY A 95 5.53 6.33 20.02
CA GLY A 95 4.36 5.49 19.78
C GLY A 95 4.69 4.17 19.12
N ILE A 96 3.65 3.39 18.85
CA ILE A 96 3.79 2.02 18.35
C ILE A 96 4.38 1.96 16.92
N MET A 97 4.20 3.04 16.16
CA MET A 97 4.70 3.20 14.80
C MET A 97 6.00 4.03 14.74
N GLN A 98 6.55 4.47 15.88
CA GLN A 98 7.78 5.25 15.97
C GLN A 98 7.82 6.46 14.99
N ILE A 99 6.74 7.24 14.94
CA ILE A 99 6.67 8.45 14.09
C ILE A 99 7.64 9.49 14.65
N GLU A 100 8.55 10.02 13.84
CA GLU A 100 9.54 11.02 14.25
C GLU A 100 8.98 12.44 14.39
N TYR A 101 9.66 13.28 15.19
CA TYR A 101 9.28 14.68 15.40
C TYR A 101 9.39 15.53 14.12
N THR A 102 10.21 15.10 13.17
CA THR A 102 10.40 15.75 11.85
C THR A 102 9.10 15.74 11.04
N HIS A 103 8.16 14.84 11.33
CA HIS A 103 6.85 14.75 10.70
C HIS A 103 5.80 15.72 11.26
N GLU A 104 6.11 16.55 12.27
CA GLU A 104 5.12 17.41 12.96
C GLU A 104 4.17 18.15 12.01
N LYS A 105 4.71 18.81 10.98
CA LYS A 105 3.90 19.58 10.03
C LYS A 105 3.02 18.68 9.17
N ALA A 106 3.58 17.59 8.65
CA ALA A 106 2.85 16.66 7.79
C ALA A 106 1.78 15.89 8.58
N PHE A 107 2.06 15.52 9.83
CA PHE A 107 1.12 14.88 10.75
C PHE A 107 -0.04 15.82 11.13
N ALA A 108 0.28 17.09 11.39
CA ALA A 108 -0.74 18.11 11.65
C ALA A 108 -1.65 18.34 10.44
N GLU A 109 -1.07 18.40 9.23
CA GLU A 109 -1.84 18.54 8.00
C GLU A 109 -2.72 17.31 7.72
N PHE A 110 -2.17 16.11 7.87
CA PHE A 110 -2.90 14.85 7.72
C PHE A 110 -4.10 14.78 8.67
N GLY A 111 -3.90 15.10 9.95
CA GLY A 111 -4.98 15.18 10.94
C GLY A 111 -6.06 16.18 10.53
N ARG A 112 -5.66 17.37 10.06
CA ARG A 112 -6.61 18.39 9.60
C ARG A 112 -7.44 17.89 8.42
N LYS A 113 -6.84 17.23 7.44
CA LYS A 113 -7.55 16.66 6.29
C LYS A 113 -8.52 15.56 6.71
N ARG A 114 -8.08 14.68 7.63
CA ARG A 114 -8.85 13.52 8.07
C ARG A 114 -10.01 13.87 9.00
N THR A 115 -9.79 14.76 9.97
CA THR A 115 -10.74 14.99 11.07
C THR A 115 -11.17 16.45 11.21
N GLY A 116 -10.75 17.33 10.31
CA GLY A 116 -10.98 18.78 10.42
C GLY A 116 -10.12 19.49 11.47
N VAL A 117 -9.28 18.76 12.22
CA VAL A 117 -8.48 19.30 13.34
C VAL A 117 -7.03 18.90 13.16
N ALA A 118 -6.12 19.88 13.26
CA ALA A 118 -4.70 19.60 13.19
C ALA A 118 -4.23 18.77 14.41
N TRP A 119 -3.52 17.68 14.15
CA TRP A 119 -2.90 16.87 15.19
C TRP A 119 -1.56 17.45 15.64
N THR A 120 -1.15 17.09 16.85
CA THR A 120 0.12 17.49 17.48
C THR A 120 1.07 16.30 17.55
N LEU A 121 2.36 16.53 17.83
CA LEU A 121 3.30 15.42 18.05
C LEU A 121 2.93 14.53 19.24
N SER A 122 2.14 14.99 20.20
CA SER A 122 1.66 14.13 21.30
C SER A 122 0.62 13.12 20.82
N ASP A 123 -0.14 13.45 19.77
CA ASP A 123 -1.19 12.60 19.22
C ASP A 123 -0.66 11.34 18.55
N ARG A 124 0.65 11.25 18.22
CA ARG A 124 1.26 10.03 17.68
C ARG A 124 1.38 8.88 18.71
N LEU A 125 1.09 9.17 19.99
CA LEU A 125 0.91 8.14 21.03
C LEU A 125 -0.48 7.49 20.96
N ASP A 126 -1.41 8.01 20.16
CA ASP A 126 -2.69 7.38 19.91
C ASP A 126 -2.58 6.45 18.69
N PRO A 127 -2.70 5.12 18.85
CA PRO A 127 -2.65 4.17 17.73
C PRO A 127 -3.67 4.47 16.63
N GLU A 128 -4.85 4.98 16.97
CA GLU A 128 -5.92 5.34 16.02
C GLU A 128 -5.54 6.53 15.12
N LYS A 129 -4.49 7.26 15.48
CA LYS A 129 -3.93 8.37 14.69
C LYS A 129 -2.62 7.97 14.02
N ALA A 130 -1.75 7.30 14.77
CA ALA A 130 -0.43 6.89 14.31
C ALA A 130 -0.47 5.85 13.19
N VAL A 131 -1.35 4.84 13.30
CA VAL A 131 -1.42 3.74 12.32
C VAL A 131 -1.96 4.22 10.97
N PRO A 132 -3.07 4.99 10.87
CA PRO A 132 -3.51 5.56 9.60
C PRO A 132 -2.47 6.48 8.97
N TYR A 133 -1.74 7.27 9.76
CA TYR A 133 -0.68 8.13 9.23
C TYR A 133 0.50 7.30 8.69
N ALA A 134 0.91 6.25 9.39
CA ALA A 134 1.96 5.36 8.92
C ALA A 134 1.54 4.66 7.61
N ALA A 135 0.30 4.18 7.52
CA ALA A 135 -0.25 3.61 6.29
C ALA A 135 -0.22 4.61 5.14
N TYR A 136 -0.65 5.86 5.37
CA TYR A 136 -0.54 6.94 4.40
C TYR A 136 0.89 7.17 3.88
N LEU A 137 1.89 7.24 4.78
CA LEU A 137 3.29 7.41 4.39
C LEU A 137 3.82 6.25 3.53
N LEU A 138 3.36 5.02 3.83
CA LEU A 138 3.71 3.83 3.05
C LEU A 138 3.09 3.91 1.65
N SER A 139 1.82 4.32 1.52
CA SER A 139 1.16 4.47 0.22
C SER A 139 1.82 5.52 -0.65
N GLU A 140 2.18 6.67 -0.07
CA GLU A 140 2.95 7.72 -0.76
C GLU A 140 4.32 7.18 -1.24
N SER A 141 4.95 6.31 -0.46
CA SER A 141 6.22 5.70 -0.83
C SER A 141 6.06 4.65 -1.93
N LEU A 142 4.99 3.85 -1.92
CA LEU A 142 4.69 2.92 -3.02
C LEU A 142 4.48 3.62 -4.34
N TYR A 143 3.69 4.71 -4.31
CA TYR A 143 3.51 5.53 -5.49
C TYR A 143 4.84 6.12 -5.98
N ARG A 144 5.69 6.59 -5.05
CA ARG A 144 7.01 7.17 -5.37
C ARG A 144 7.98 6.17 -5.98
N TYR A 145 7.87 4.90 -5.60
CA TYR A 145 8.84 3.86 -5.95
C TYR A 145 8.25 2.78 -6.87
N ASP A 146 7.23 3.12 -7.65
CA ASP A 146 6.64 2.25 -8.67
C ASP A 146 6.29 0.86 -8.08
N GLY A 147 5.61 0.84 -6.93
CA GLY A 147 5.18 -0.39 -6.25
C GLY A 147 6.30 -1.17 -5.55
N ASP A 148 7.54 -0.67 -5.48
CA ASP A 148 8.66 -1.37 -4.82
C ASP A 148 8.51 -1.32 -3.28
N TYR A 149 8.02 -2.43 -2.71
CA TYR A 149 7.82 -2.61 -1.27
C TYR A 149 9.09 -2.53 -0.44
N VAL A 150 10.23 -2.95 -0.99
CA VAL A 150 11.49 -2.89 -0.26
C VAL A 150 11.88 -1.43 -0.12
N LYS A 151 11.78 -0.63 -1.19
CA LYS A 151 12.00 0.82 -1.14
C LYS A 151 10.98 1.52 -0.25
N MET A 152 9.71 1.12 -0.28
CA MET A 152 8.68 1.64 0.62
C MET A 152 9.04 1.43 2.10
N ILE A 153 9.30 0.18 2.49
CA ILE A 153 9.67 -0.16 3.88
C ILE A 153 10.94 0.59 4.27
N GLN A 154 11.87 0.74 3.34
CA GLN A 154 13.13 1.41 3.60
C GLN A 154 12.98 2.92 3.76
N ALA A 155 12.15 3.55 2.93
CA ALA A 155 11.80 4.96 3.03
C ALA A 155 11.08 5.28 4.34
N TYR A 156 10.29 4.35 4.88
CA TYR A 156 9.68 4.50 6.20
C TYR A 156 10.75 4.64 7.30
N ASN A 157 11.85 3.90 7.20
CA ASN A 157 12.88 3.85 8.22
C ASN A 157 13.81 5.07 8.24
N PHE A 158 14.18 5.62 7.09
CA PHE A 158 15.17 6.69 7.02
C PHE A 158 14.83 7.86 6.08
N GLY A 159 13.62 7.85 5.53
CA GLY A 159 13.11 8.90 4.66
C GLY A 159 13.45 8.71 3.18
N ASP A 160 12.53 9.16 2.32
CA ASP A 160 12.64 9.08 0.86
C ASP A 160 13.84 9.89 0.34
N VAL A 161 14.16 11.03 0.94
CA VAL A 161 15.29 11.88 0.53
C VAL A 161 16.62 11.13 0.58
N VAL A 162 16.87 10.41 1.68
CA VAL A 162 18.11 9.64 1.84
C VAL A 162 18.11 8.45 0.88
N LEU A 163 16.97 7.78 0.69
CA LEU A 163 16.87 6.65 -0.23
C LEU A 163 17.12 7.08 -1.68
N ASN A 164 16.56 8.21 -2.09
CA ASN A 164 16.76 8.78 -3.41
C ASN A 164 18.23 9.14 -3.65
N ARG A 165 18.95 9.65 -2.64
CA ARG A 165 20.40 9.92 -2.73
C ARG A 165 21.21 8.63 -2.87
N ILE A 166 20.84 7.58 -2.15
CA ILE A 166 21.48 6.25 -2.29
C ILE A 166 21.28 5.70 -3.70
N ILE A 167 20.03 5.67 -4.18
CA ILE A 167 19.69 5.15 -5.52
C ILE A 167 20.40 5.97 -6.61
N ALA A 168 20.45 7.30 -6.48
CA ALA A 168 21.15 8.15 -7.43
C ALA A 168 22.67 7.87 -7.48
N ALA A 169 23.27 7.48 -6.36
CA ALA A 169 24.71 7.24 -6.26
C ALA A 169 25.14 5.80 -6.59
N ALA A 170 24.33 4.80 -6.20
CA ALA A 170 24.68 3.37 -6.26
C ALA A 170 23.76 2.56 -7.18
N GLY A 171 22.67 3.14 -7.69
CA GLY A 171 21.62 2.41 -8.41
C GLY A 171 20.79 1.51 -7.50
N ASP A 172 19.96 0.64 -8.10
CA ASP A 172 19.02 -0.23 -7.38
C ASP A 172 19.66 -1.42 -6.63
N ASN A 173 20.96 -1.67 -6.80
CA ASN A 173 21.67 -2.77 -6.13
C ASN A 173 22.09 -2.44 -4.68
N TRP A 174 21.70 -1.27 -4.16
CA TRP A 174 22.12 -0.74 -2.87
C TRP A 174 21.86 -1.68 -1.68
N LEU A 175 20.78 -2.46 -1.73
CA LEU A 175 20.43 -3.43 -0.68
C LEU A 175 21.46 -4.58 -0.60
N ASN A 176 21.83 -5.13 -1.76
CA ASN A 176 22.81 -6.21 -1.87
C ASN A 176 24.21 -5.74 -1.50
N GLU A 177 24.55 -4.51 -1.88
CA GLU A 177 25.84 -3.88 -1.57
C GLU A 177 25.97 -3.41 -0.12
N ARG A 178 24.89 -3.53 0.67
CA ARG A 178 24.84 -3.13 2.09
C ARG A 178 25.30 -1.68 2.27
N ILE A 179 24.85 -0.79 1.39
CA ILE A 179 25.21 0.63 1.43
C ILE A 179 24.76 1.24 2.76
N ASN A 180 25.69 1.90 3.45
CA ASN A 180 25.41 2.58 4.72
C ASN A 180 24.71 3.92 4.44
N ALA A 181 23.42 4.00 4.78
CA ALA A 181 22.59 5.19 4.57
C ALA A 181 23.13 6.44 5.27
N ALA A 182 23.86 6.29 6.39
CA ALA A 182 24.49 7.40 7.10
C ALA A 182 25.43 8.24 6.22
N LYS A 183 25.98 7.67 5.13
CA LYS A 183 26.82 8.41 4.17
C LYS A 183 26.04 9.43 3.34
N TYR A 184 24.72 9.29 3.26
CA TYR A 184 23.83 10.07 2.39
C TYR A 184 22.88 10.97 3.17
N ALA A 185 23.00 10.97 4.50
CA ALA A 185 22.16 11.74 5.41
C ALA A 185 22.98 12.84 6.10
N ASP A 186 22.52 14.09 5.98
CA ASP A 186 23.30 15.28 6.38
C ASP A 186 23.45 15.41 7.92
N ASN A 187 22.63 14.70 8.70
CA ASN A 187 22.56 14.79 10.17
C ASN A 187 22.38 13.42 10.85
N TRP A 188 22.95 12.35 10.30
CA TRP A 188 22.74 11.01 10.83
C TRP A 188 23.63 10.68 12.03
N LYS A 189 23.02 10.50 13.21
CA LYS A 189 23.74 10.26 14.47
C LYS A 189 24.28 8.83 14.61
N TYR A 190 23.84 7.88 13.78
CA TYR A 190 24.16 6.45 13.92
C TYR A 190 25.17 5.96 12.86
N ASN A 191 26.43 5.76 13.24
CA ASN A 191 27.50 5.41 12.30
C ASN A 191 27.67 3.89 12.03
N LYS A 192 26.70 3.05 12.39
CA LYS A 192 26.75 1.59 12.19
C LYS A 192 25.69 1.16 11.19
N TYR A 193 26.12 0.48 10.12
CA TYR A 193 25.33 -0.24 9.10
C TYR A 193 23.84 0.15 9.11
N GLY A 194 23.59 1.40 8.71
CA GLY A 194 22.23 1.91 8.56
C GLY A 194 21.60 1.22 7.37
N ASP A 195 20.65 0.33 7.68
CA ASP A 195 19.32 0.35 7.08
C ASP A 195 18.89 -0.79 6.14
N ALA A 196 19.76 -1.43 5.37
CA ALA A 196 19.33 -2.56 4.50
C ALA A 196 18.72 -3.74 5.29
N LEU A 197 19.18 -3.96 6.53
CA LEU A 197 18.64 -4.99 7.42
C LEU A 197 17.23 -4.67 7.94
N TYR A 198 16.80 -3.41 7.88
CA TYR A 198 15.48 -3.01 8.36
C TYR A 198 14.39 -3.67 7.53
N ALA A 199 14.45 -3.52 6.20
CA ALA A 199 13.50 -4.17 5.30
C ALA A 199 13.51 -5.70 5.44
N GLU A 200 14.70 -6.31 5.53
CA GLU A 200 14.83 -7.75 5.76
C GLU A 200 14.19 -8.21 7.08
N ARG A 201 14.33 -7.43 8.16
CA ARG A 201 13.70 -7.75 9.45
C ARG A 201 12.20 -7.59 9.43
N VAL A 202 11.68 -6.50 8.85
CA VAL A 202 10.24 -6.31 8.65
C VAL A 202 9.67 -7.50 7.88
N LEU A 203 10.29 -7.84 6.75
CA LEU A 203 9.87 -8.98 5.92
C LEU A 203 10.01 -10.33 6.63
N SER A 204 10.93 -10.47 7.60
CA SER A 204 11.03 -11.71 8.40
C SER A 204 9.82 -11.98 9.32
N TYR A 205 9.06 -10.94 9.67
CA TYR A 205 7.79 -11.07 10.41
C TYR A 205 6.59 -11.34 9.50
N TYR A 206 6.76 -11.14 8.20
CA TYR A 206 5.71 -11.28 7.20
C TYR A 206 5.74 -12.72 6.64
N SER A 207 4.64 -13.45 6.83
CA SER A 207 4.51 -14.88 6.47
C SER A 207 4.09 -15.12 5.02
N SER A 208 3.38 -14.14 4.42
CA SER A 208 2.78 -14.26 3.11
C SER A 208 3.80 -13.95 2.01
N ALA A 209 3.52 -14.46 0.82
CA ALA A 209 4.16 -13.90 -0.37
C ALA A 209 3.77 -12.42 -0.46
N LEU A 210 4.69 -11.54 -0.91
CA LEU A 210 4.46 -10.10 -1.12
C LEU A 210 3.43 -9.79 -2.22
N ASP A 211 2.55 -10.74 -2.52
CA ASP A 211 1.61 -10.74 -3.62
C ASP A 211 0.29 -10.03 -3.28
N ASN A 212 0.08 -9.66 -2.01
CA ASN A 212 -1.15 -9.06 -1.50
C ASN A 212 -1.14 -7.54 -1.35
N VAL A 213 -0.09 -6.89 -1.84
CA VAL A 213 0.09 -5.46 -1.57
C VAL A 213 -0.42 -4.63 -2.75
N SER A 214 -1.08 -3.50 -2.45
CA SER A 214 -1.95 -2.76 -3.37
C SER A 214 -1.29 -2.43 -4.71
N ALA A 215 -2.10 -2.54 -5.77
CA ALA A 215 -1.70 -2.16 -7.10
C ALA A 215 -1.60 -0.63 -7.22
N ALA A 216 -0.40 -0.14 -7.55
CA ALA A 216 -0.31 1.15 -8.24
C ALA A 216 -1.09 1.05 -9.56
N VAL A 217 -1.65 2.16 -10.03
CA VAL A 217 -2.48 2.18 -11.25
C VAL A 217 -1.95 3.23 -12.19
N GLU A 218 -1.78 2.86 -13.46
CA GLU A 218 -1.34 3.72 -14.54
C GLU A 218 -2.37 3.71 -15.68
N VAL A 219 -2.63 4.88 -16.27
CA VAL A 219 -3.44 5.04 -17.47
C VAL A 219 -2.62 5.78 -18.53
N ASP A 220 -2.40 5.17 -19.70
CA ASP A 220 -1.63 5.72 -20.82
C ASP A 220 -0.25 6.30 -20.39
N GLY A 221 0.54 5.57 -19.61
CA GLY A 221 1.84 6.07 -19.14
C GLY A 221 1.79 6.99 -17.91
N LYS A 222 0.61 7.27 -17.35
CA LYS A 222 0.43 8.23 -16.24
C LYS A 222 -0.16 7.58 -15.00
N ALA A 223 0.59 7.67 -13.90
CA ALA A 223 0.14 7.15 -12.61
C ALA A 223 -1.08 7.91 -12.09
N VAL A 224 -2.12 7.16 -11.72
CA VAL A 224 -3.37 7.66 -11.13
C VAL A 224 -3.12 8.05 -9.67
N LYS A 225 -3.62 9.20 -9.26
CA LYS A 225 -3.53 9.68 -7.88
C LYS A 225 -4.83 9.44 -7.12
N PHE A 226 -4.69 9.11 -5.85
CA PHE A 226 -5.81 8.85 -4.95
C PHE A 226 -5.76 9.82 -3.77
N GLU A 227 -6.89 10.46 -3.44
CA GLU A 227 -6.90 11.49 -2.39
C GLU A 227 -7.10 10.89 -0.99
N ASP A 228 -8.10 10.02 -0.82
CA ASP A 228 -8.53 9.57 0.51
C ASP A 228 -8.90 8.08 0.62
N GLN A 229 -9.01 7.39 -0.51
CA GLN A 229 -9.18 5.94 -0.60
C GLN A 229 -8.32 5.42 -1.74
N TYR A 230 -7.52 4.41 -1.45
CA TYR A 230 -6.60 3.80 -2.41
C TYR A 230 -7.19 2.50 -2.97
N PRO A 231 -6.65 1.99 -4.10
CA PRO A 231 -6.98 0.65 -4.56
C PRO A 231 -6.68 -0.39 -3.49
N ILE A 232 -7.50 -1.42 -3.41
CA ILE A 232 -7.29 -2.56 -2.52
C ILE A 232 -7.36 -3.86 -3.31
N ILE A 233 -6.82 -4.93 -2.72
CA ILE A 233 -6.97 -6.27 -3.26
C ILE A 233 -7.97 -7.02 -2.36
N GLU A 234 -9.05 -7.50 -2.95
CA GLU A 234 -10.07 -8.31 -2.30
C GLU A 234 -10.33 -9.54 -3.16
N ASP A 235 -10.27 -10.73 -2.55
CA ASP A 235 -10.39 -12.02 -3.24
C ASP A 235 -9.53 -12.18 -4.51
N GLY A 236 -8.33 -11.60 -4.49
CA GLY A 236 -7.39 -11.65 -5.62
C GLY A 236 -7.81 -10.76 -6.80
N ARG A 237 -8.66 -9.77 -6.57
CA ARG A 237 -9.10 -8.75 -7.52
C ARG A 237 -8.83 -7.36 -6.98
N THR A 238 -8.42 -6.45 -7.86
CA THR A 238 -8.20 -5.06 -7.50
C THR A 238 -9.53 -4.31 -7.53
N LEU A 239 -9.94 -3.80 -6.38
CA LEU A 239 -11.01 -2.82 -6.28
C LEU A 239 -10.43 -1.41 -6.28
N ILE A 240 -11.02 -0.50 -7.06
CA ILE A 240 -10.56 0.88 -7.22
C ILE A 240 -11.70 1.87 -6.94
N PRO A 241 -11.43 3.05 -6.33
CA PRO A 241 -12.44 4.10 -6.23
C PRO A 241 -12.87 4.54 -7.63
N ILE A 242 -14.15 4.34 -7.94
CA ILE A 242 -14.64 4.52 -9.32
C ILE A 242 -14.37 5.92 -9.88
N ARG A 243 -14.46 6.96 -9.04
CA ARG A 243 -14.20 8.35 -9.46
C ARG A 243 -12.79 8.56 -9.99
N ALA A 244 -11.78 7.98 -9.33
CA ALA A 244 -10.39 8.13 -9.75
C ALA A 244 -10.15 7.46 -11.11
N LEU A 245 -10.74 6.28 -11.32
CA LEU A 245 -10.68 5.58 -12.61
C LEU A 245 -11.43 6.36 -13.70
N SER A 246 -12.65 6.80 -13.41
CA SER A 246 -13.49 7.49 -14.39
C SER A 246 -12.88 8.81 -14.85
N GLU A 247 -12.31 9.60 -13.94
CA GLU A 247 -11.59 10.83 -14.29
C GLU A 247 -10.39 10.55 -15.19
N ALA A 248 -9.61 9.50 -14.91
CA ALA A 248 -8.47 9.12 -15.73
C ALA A 248 -8.87 8.59 -17.13
N LEU A 249 -10.03 7.94 -17.21
CA LEU A 249 -10.58 7.36 -18.45
C LEU A 249 -11.50 8.30 -19.24
N GLY A 250 -11.87 9.45 -18.68
CA GLY A 250 -12.83 10.38 -19.29
C GLY A 250 -14.28 9.87 -19.26
N ALA A 251 -14.64 9.04 -18.29
CA ALA A 251 -15.99 8.53 -18.07
C ALA A 251 -16.75 9.38 -17.03
N GLU A 252 -18.06 9.43 -17.17
CA GLU A 252 -18.98 10.05 -16.21
C GLU A 252 -19.47 9.00 -15.21
N VAL A 253 -19.65 9.40 -13.95
CA VAL A 253 -20.12 8.51 -12.88
C VAL A 253 -21.30 9.13 -12.17
N GLU A 254 -22.37 8.35 -12.04
CA GLU A 254 -23.55 8.69 -11.26
C GLU A 254 -23.77 7.64 -10.16
N TRP A 255 -24.20 8.10 -8.98
CA TRP A 255 -24.51 7.25 -7.84
C TRP A 255 -25.98 7.41 -7.46
N ASP A 256 -26.74 6.31 -7.51
CA ASP A 256 -28.09 6.22 -6.96
C ASP A 256 -28.03 5.60 -5.55
N GLY A 257 -28.19 6.43 -4.53
CA GLY A 257 -28.18 5.99 -3.14
C GLY A 257 -29.42 5.19 -2.71
N THR A 258 -30.52 5.28 -3.45
CA THR A 258 -31.78 4.56 -3.18
C THR A 258 -31.67 3.12 -3.68
N LEU A 259 -31.17 2.96 -4.91
CA LEU A 259 -30.92 1.64 -5.51
C LEU A 259 -29.60 1.02 -5.04
N ARG A 260 -28.73 1.83 -4.40
CA ARG A 260 -27.33 1.48 -4.10
C ARG A 260 -26.59 1.05 -5.35
N CYS A 261 -26.73 1.84 -6.40
CA CYS A 261 -26.22 1.53 -7.73
C CYS A 261 -25.29 2.63 -8.23
N VAL A 262 -24.18 2.24 -8.86
CA VAL A 262 -23.30 3.15 -9.59
C VAL A 262 -23.46 2.93 -11.09
N TYR A 263 -23.60 4.03 -11.82
CA TYR A 263 -23.66 4.08 -13.27
C TYR A 263 -22.38 4.72 -13.79
N ILE A 264 -21.71 4.07 -14.74
CA ILE A 264 -20.49 4.57 -15.38
C ILE A 264 -20.77 4.69 -16.87
N ASN A 265 -20.64 5.90 -17.42
CA ASN A 265 -21.02 6.20 -18.79
C ASN A 265 -19.84 6.78 -19.58
N LYS A 266 -19.58 6.25 -20.78
CA LYS A 266 -18.57 6.78 -21.70
C LYS A 266 -18.91 6.39 -23.13
N ASP A 267 -18.86 7.34 -24.06
CA ASP A 267 -18.97 7.10 -25.51
C ASP A 267 -20.16 6.22 -25.95
N GLY A 268 -21.27 6.28 -25.21
CA GLY A 268 -22.49 5.51 -25.49
C GLY A 268 -22.58 4.15 -24.78
N THR A 269 -21.51 3.71 -24.09
CA THR A 269 -21.52 2.56 -23.20
C THR A 269 -21.98 2.97 -21.80
N SER A 270 -22.89 2.20 -21.22
CA SER A 270 -23.39 2.36 -19.85
C SER A 270 -23.16 1.09 -19.03
N ILE A 271 -22.45 1.24 -17.91
CA ILE A 271 -22.15 0.16 -16.97
C ILE A 271 -22.96 0.41 -15.70
N GLU A 272 -23.68 -0.61 -15.24
CA GLU A 272 -24.45 -0.60 -14.00
C GLU A 272 -23.89 -1.62 -13.01
N LEU A 273 -23.57 -1.16 -11.80
CA LEU A 273 -23.05 -1.99 -10.71
C LEU A 273 -23.83 -1.72 -9.42
N THR A 274 -24.51 -2.73 -8.89
CA THR A 274 -25.19 -2.65 -7.60
C THR A 274 -24.27 -3.09 -6.47
N ILE A 275 -24.20 -2.30 -5.39
CA ILE A 275 -23.33 -2.59 -4.24
C ILE A 275 -23.69 -3.93 -3.58
N GLY A 276 -22.68 -4.77 -3.37
CA GLY A 276 -22.79 -6.09 -2.76
C GLY A 276 -23.44 -7.14 -3.67
N LYS A 277 -23.59 -6.86 -4.97
CA LYS A 277 -24.07 -7.81 -5.97
C LYS A 277 -22.95 -8.17 -6.94
N SER A 278 -22.90 -9.45 -7.32
CA SER A 278 -22.01 -9.96 -8.36
C SER A 278 -22.59 -9.77 -9.76
N ASP A 279 -23.87 -9.44 -9.90
CA ASP A 279 -24.46 -9.12 -11.20
C ASP A 279 -24.15 -7.66 -11.58
N ALA A 280 -23.61 -7.47 -12.77
CA ALA A 280 -23.37 -6.19 -13.41
C ALA A 280 -24.09 -6.13 -14.76
N TYR A 281 -24.32 -4.93 -15.28
CA TYR A 281 -24.91 -4.77 -16.62
C TYR A 281 -24.06 -3.84 -17.47
N ILE A 282 -23.86 -4.21 -18.73
CA ILE A 282 -23.27 -3.35 -19.76
C ILE A 282 -24.31 -3.20 -20.86
N ASP A 283 -24.78 -1.97 -21.09
CA ASP A 283 -25.85 -1.65 -22.04
C ASP A 283 -27.10 -2.52 -21.85
N GLY A 284 -27.42 -2.84 -20.59
CA GLY A 284 -28.56 -3.67 -20.18
C GLY A 284 -28.34 -5.19 -20.29
N MET A 285 -27.19 -5.64 -20.78
CA MET A 285 -26.83 -7.07 -20.83
C MET A 285 -26.11 -7.46 -19.55
N ALA A 286 -26.50 -8.58 -18.94
CA ALA A 286 -25.96 -9.04 -17.66
C ALA A 286 -24.57 -9.70 -17.79
N TYR A 287 -23.70 -9.41 -16.83
CA TYR A 287 -22.36 -9.99 -16.66
C TYR A 287 -22.14 -10.35 -15.19
N GLU A 288 -21.32 -11.37 -14.93
CA GLU A 288 -20.96 -11.78 -13.58
C GLU A 288 -19.59 -11.20 -13.20
N LEU A 289 -19.51 -10.62 -12.00
CA LEU A 289 -18.29 -10.08 -11.42
C LEU A 289 -17.60 -11.14 -10.57
N ASP A 290 -16.28 -11.21 -10.68
CA ASP A 290 -15.44 -12.03 -9.80
C ASP A 290 -15.48 -11.57 -8.33
N VAL A 291 -15.64 -10.26 -8.11
CA VAL A 291 -15.81 -9.62 -6.80
C VAL A 291 -16.86 -8.53 -6.93
N ALA A 292 -17.76 -8.41 -5.95
CA ALA A 292 -18.81 -7.40 -5.99
C ALA A 292 -18.24 -5.98 -5.83
N ALA A 293 -18.93 -4.98 -6.38
CA ALA A 293 -18.67 -3.59 -6.00
C ALA A 293 -19.05 -3.37 -4.53
N ASP A 294 -18.30 -2.54 -3.82
CA ASP A 294 -18.51 -2.26 -2.39
C ASP A 294 -18.39 -0.76 -2.06
N ILE A 295 -18.82 -0.36 -0.86
CA ILE A 295 -18.56 0.98 -0.31
C ILE A 295 -17.55 0.86 0.83
N ILE A 296 -16.38 1.46 0.63
CA ILE A 296 -15.31 1.49 1.62
C ILE A 296 -14.98 2.95 1.91
N ASN A 297 -15.04 3.35 3.19
CA ASN A 297 -14.78 4.73 3.64
C ASN A 297 -15.54 5.78 2.82
N ASP A 298 -16.85 5.57 2.61
CA ASP A 298 -17.71 6.45 1.80
C ASP A 298 -17.25 6.63 0.34
N ARG A 299 -16.57 5.63 -0.21
CA ARG A 299 -16.18 5.56 -1.62
C ARG A 299 -16.70 4.29 -2.24
N THR A 300 -17.34 4.43 -3.40
CA THR A 300 -17.73 3.29 -4.23
C THR A 300 -16.49 2.69 -4.87
N MET A 301 -16.23 1.44 -4.53
CA MET A 301 -15.13 0.62 -4.99
C MET A 301 -15.66 -0.37 -6.02
N VAL A 302 -15.03 -0.43 -7.19
CA VAL A 302 -15.46 -1.33 -8.27
C VAL A 302 -14.31 -2.23 -8.74
N PRO A 303 -14.58 -3.41 -9.32
CA PRO A 303 -13.54 -4.24 -9.91
C PRO A 303 -12.89 -3.51 -11.08
N LEU A 304 -11.62 -3.15 -10.91
CA LEU A 304 -10.89 -2.27 -11.84
C LEU A 304 -10.92 -2.82 -13.26
N ARG A 305 -10.54 -4.10 -13.42
CA ARG A 305 -10.44 -4.75 -14.72
C ARG A 305 -11.78 -4.75 -15.45
N PHE A 306 -12.85 -5.17 -14.78
CA PHE A 306 -14.18 -5.18 -15.35
C PHE A 306 -14.60 -3.79 -15.84
N ALA A 307 -14.46 -2.77 -14.99
CA ALA A 307 -14.86 -1.41 -15.34
C ALA A 307 -14.03 -0.85 -16.50
N ALA A 308 -12.71 -1.06 -16.51
CA ALA A 308 -11.83 -0.56 -17.57
C ALA A 308 -12.06 -1.29 -18.92
N GLU A 309 -12.14 -2.63 -18.91
CA GLU A 309 -12.38 -3.43 -20.12
C GLU A 309 -13.78 -3.17 -20.71
N ALA A 310 -14.80 -2.99 -19.86
CA ALA A 310 -16.15 -2.59 -20.29
C ALA A 310 -16.16 -1.21 -20.97
N LEU A 311 -15.24 -0.32 -20.62
CA LEU A 311 -15.02 0.98 -21.27
C LEU A 311 -14.09 0.91 -22.49
N GLY A 312 -13.76 -0.30 -22.95
CA GLY A 312 -12.94 -0.57 -24.14
C GLY A 312 -11.44 -0.49 -23.93
N CYS A 313 -10.95 -0.41 -22.70
CA CYS A 313 -9.51 -0.33 -22.41
C CYS A 313 -8.87 -1.71 -22.29
N GLU A 314 -7.58 -1.81 -22.60
CA GLU A 314 -6.76 -2.99 -22.29
C GLU A 314 -6.18 -2.86 -20.88
N VAL A 315 -6.15 -3.97 -20.12
CA VAL A 315 -5.65 -3.99 -18.73
C VAL A 315 -4.57 -5.06 -18.56
N GLU A 316 -3.36 -4.63 -18.26
CA GLU A 316 -2.21 -5.51 -17.97
C GLU A 316 -1.78 -5.38 -16.49
N TRP A 317 -1.18 -6.44 -15.96
CA TRP A 317 -0.50 -6.43 -14.67
C TRP A 317 1.01 -6.52 -14.88
N ASP A 318 1.75 -5.47 -14.52
CA ASP A 318 3.20 -5.53 -14.40
C ASP A 318 3.54 -6.13 -13.03
N GLY A 319 3.94 -7.41 -13.02
CA GLY A 319 4.30 -8.11 -11.78
C GLY A 319 5.62 -7.65 -11.16
N ASP A 320 6.54 -7.09 -11.95
CA ASP A 320 7.82 -6.59 -11.46
C ASP A 320 7.62 -5.22 -10.79
N ALA A 321 6.85 -4.33 -11.43
CA ALA A 321 6.49 -3.01 -10.91
C ALA A 321 5.24 -3.02 -10.01
N ARG A 322 4.59 -4.18 -9.83
CA ARG A 322 3.36 -4.35 -9.03
C ARG A 322 2.31 -3.28 -9.36
N THR A 323 2.14 -3.02 -10.65
CA THR A 323 1.33 -1.92 -11.19
C THR A 323 0.31 -2.48 -12.18
N VAL A 324 -0.95 -2.04 -12.05
CA VAL A 324 -1.97 -2.23 -13.08
C VAL A 324 -1.79 -1.17 -14.14
N VAL A 325 -1.59 -1.59 -15.37
CA VAL A 325 -1.40 -0.71 -16.54
C VAL A 325 -2.67 -0.77 -17.38
N ILE A 326 -3.23 0.40 -17.68
CA ILE A 326 -4.43 0.56 -18.49
C ILE A 326 -4.09 1.37 -19.74
N GLU A 327 -4.46 0.86 -20.91
CA GLU A 327 -4.26 1.50 -22.21
C GLU A 327 -5.62 1.67 -22.90
N LYS A 328 -5.89 2.86 -23.45
CA LYS A 328 -7.17 3.21 -24.10
C LYS A 328 -7.25 2.83 -25.58
#